data_AF-A0A1M3SZT7-F1
#
_entry.id   AF-A0A1M3SZT7-F1
#
_cell.length_a   1.000
_cell.length_b   1.000
_cell.length_c   1.000
_cell.angle_alpha   90.00
_cell.angle_beta   90.00
_cell.angle_gamma   90.00
#
_symmetry.space_group_name_H-M   'P 1'
#
loop_
_entity.id
_entity.type
_entity.pdbx_description
1 polymer ?
#
loop_
_entity_poly.entity_id
_entity_poly.type
_entity_poly.pdbx_seq_one_letter_code
_entity_poly.pdbx_strand_id
1 'polypeptide(L)'
;KRKSIACEACKKKRSKCNGDHPCDGCVQAGTECQVLEGLDRRRKVAMHKIERDLCTTRSLLHEIVVAFDGGTDADVERLISIARNDSSTD
;
A
#
# COMPACT_ATOMS: atom_id res chain seq x y z
N LYS A 1 11.76 14.98 -11.31
CA LYS A 1 10.75 14.02 -10.79
C LYS A 1 9.58 14.82 -10.22
N ARG A 2 8.35 14.73 -10.77
CA ARG A 2 7.19 15.39 -10.15
C ARG A 2 6.82 14.64 -8.85
N LYS A 3 6.98 15.28 -7.68
CA LYS A 3 6.46 14.70 -6.43
C LYS A 3 4.94 14.88 -6.38
N SER A 4 4.21 13.86 -5.89
CA SER A 4 2.74 13.83 -5.87
C SER A 4 2.10 14.73 -4.81
N ILE A 5 2.91 15.35 -3.94
CA ILE A 5 2.47 16.12 -2.78
C ILE A 5 3.05 17.53 -2.86
N ALA A 6 2.19 18.54 -2.84
CA ALA A 6 2.58 19.93 -2.65
C ALA A 6 2.87 20.22 -1.18
N CYS A 7 3.78 21.15 -0.89
CA CYS A 7 3.97 21.64 0.49
C CYS A 7 2.70 22.34 1.01
N GLU A 8 2.58 22.47 2.33
CA GLU A 8 1.41 23.05 3.00
C GLU A 8 1.18 24.51 2.59
N ALA A 9 2.24 25.30 2.43
CA ALA A 9 2.13 26.68 1.97
C ALA A 9 1.53 26.77 0.54
N CYS A 10 2.02 25.95 -0.39
CA CYS A 10 1.49 25.91 -1.76
C CYS A 10 0.06 25.36 -1.81
N LYS A 11 -0.27 24.36 -0.99
CA LYS A 11 -1.65 23.85 -0.83
C LYS A 11 -2.59 24.96 -0.36
N LYS A 12 -2.22 25.66 0.72
CA LYS A 12 -3.02 26.76 1.30
C LYS A 12 -3.25 27.88 0.30
N LYS A 13 -2.22 28.24 -0.48
CA LYS A 13 -2.29 29.25 -1.54
C LYS A 13 -2.96 28.77 -2.84
N ARG A 14 -3.28 27.47 -2.97
CA ARG A 14 -3.73 26.83 -4.22
C ARG A 14 -2.81 27.15 -5.42
N SER A 15 -1.50 27.19 -5.17
CA SER A 15 -0.47 27.53 -6.16
C SER A 15 0.30 26.30 -6.62
N LYS A 16 0.97 26.40 -7.77
CA LYS A 16 1.80 25.31 -8.30
C LYS A 16 3.01 25.09 -7.39
N CYS A 17 3.16 23.86 -6.88
CA CYS A 17 4.35 23.42 -6.17
C CYS A 17 5.23 22.61 -7.12
N ASN A 18 6.51 22.96 -7.23
CA ASN A 18 7.47 22.20 -8.05
C ASN A 18 7.83 20.83 -7.40
N GLY A 19 7.62 20.70 -6.09
CA GLY A 19 7.88 19.47 -5.33
C GLY A 19 9.32 19.34 -4.84
N ASP A 20 10.17 20.33 -5.11
CA ASP A 20 11.48 20.47 -4.48
C ASP A 20 11.30 20.97 -3.05
N HIS A 21 12.33 20.79 -2.22
CA HIS A 21 12.29 21.18 -0.82
C HIS A 21 13.57 21.94 -0.44
N PRO A 22 13.48 23.25 -0.18
CA PRO A 22 12.29 24.10 -0.30
C PRO A 22 11.85 24.30 -1.76
N CYS A 23 10.55 24.48 -2.03
CA CYS A 23 10.04 24.72 -3.38
C CYS A 23 10.24 26.19 -3.81
N ASP A 24 10.38 26.46 -5.12
CA ASP A 24 10.66 27.80 -5.65
C ASP A 24 9.64 28.84 -5.17
N GLY A 25 8.35 28.46 -5.14
CA GLY A 25 7.27 29.33 -4.68
C GLY A 25 7.37 29.68 -3.20
N CYS A 26 7.94 28.81 -2.36
CA CYS A 26 8.18 29.12 -0.95
C CYS A 26 9.43 29.98 -0.77
N VAL A 27 10.50 29.72 -1.54
CA VAL A 27 11.72 30.55 -1.54
C VAL A 27 11.38 31.99 -1.94
N GLN A 28 10.66 32.18 -3.06
CA GLN A 28 10.26 33.51 -3.54
C GLN A 28 9.33 34.24 -2.57
N ALA A 29 8.44 33.52 -1.90
CA ALA A 29 7.50 34.11 -0.97
C ALA A 29 8.09 34.33 0.44
N GLY A 30 9.32 33.87 0.70
CA GLY A 30 9.90 33.87 2.05
C GLY A 30 9.07 33.08 3.07
N THR A 31 8.30 32.08 2.63
CA THR A 31 7.43 31.29 3.51
C THR A 31 8.05 29.93 3.80
N GLU A 32 7.78 29.40 4.99
CA GLU A 32 8.19 28.05 5.36
C GLU A 32 7.63 27.01 4.38
N CYS A 33 8.52 26.23 3.78
CA CYS A 33 8.16 25.11 2.95
C CYS A 33 8.09 23.87 3.84
N GLN A 34 6.90 23.40 4.17
CA GLN A 34 6.73 22.15 4.93
C GLN A 34 5.95 21.13 4.09
N VAL A 35 6.50 19.92 3.94
CA VAL A 35 5.79 18.79 3.31
C VAL A 35 5.42 17.81 4.40
N LEU A 36 4.14 17.60 4.64
CA LEU A 36 3.66 16.57 5.56
C LEU A 36 3.70 15.21 4.84
N GLU A 37 4.80 14.50 5.02
CA GLU A 37 4.95 13.12 4.56
C GLU A 37 3.94 12.23 5.31
N GLY A 38 3.15 11.45 4.57
CA GLY A 38 2.16 10.51 5.16
C GLY A 38 0.70 10.94 5.05
N LEU A 39 0.39 12.18 4.68
CA LEU A 39 -0.99 12.62 4.42
C LEU A 39 -1.50 12.29 3.00
N ASP A 40 -0.67 11.70 2.14
CA ASP A 40 -1.14 11.22 0.84
C ASP A 40 -2.08 10.04 1.06
N ARG A 41 -3.38 10.34 1.07
CA ARG A 41 -4.46 9.36 1.25
C ARG A 41 -4.35 8.22 0.23
N ARG A 42 -3.79 8.45 -0.96
CA ARG A 42 -3.53 7.40 -1.96
C ARG A 42 -2.45 6.43 -1.48
N ARG A 43 -1.36 6.94 -0.91
CA ARG A 43 -0.34 6.09 -0.26
C ARG A 43 -0.94 5.30 0.90
N LYS A 44 -1.76 5.93 1.75
CA LYS A 44 -2.44 5.23 2.85
C LYS A 44 -3.33 4.07 2.37
N VAL A 45 -4.14 4.29 1.33
CA VAL A 45 -4.99 3.24 0.74
C VAL A 45 -4.15 2.12 0.12
N ALA A 46 -3.07 2.45 -0.60
CA ALA A 46 -2.16 1.44 -1.16
C ALA A 46 -1.49 0.60 -0.06
N MET A 47 -1.03 1.24 1.03
CA MET A 47 -0.44 0.56 2.18
C MET A 47 -1.45 -0.37 2.86
N HIS A 48 -2.69 0.09 3.12
CA HIS A 48 -3.72 -0.77 3.70
C HIS A 48 -4.12 -1.94 2.78
N LYS A 49 -4.07 -1.76 1.45
CA LYS A 49 -4.28 -2.86 0.52
C LYS A 49 -3.18 -3.91 0.70
N ILE A 50 -1.91 -3.50 0.65
CA ILE A 50 -0.76 -4.39 0.85
C ILE A 50 -0.82 -5.09 2.21
N GLU A 51 -1.16 -4.36 3.26
CA GLU A 51 -1.31 -4.91 4.63
C GLU A 51 -2.39 -6.01 4.69
N ARG A 52 -3.55 -5.77 4.05
CA ARG A 52 -4.60 -6.79 3.95
C ARG A 52 -4.15 -8.00 3.14
N ASP A 53 -3.55 -7.77 1.98
CA ASP A 53 -3.06 -8.84 1.11
C ASP A 53 -2.04 -9.71 1.85
N LEU A 54 -1.10 -9.10 2.58
CA LEU A 54 -0.12 -9.80 3.42
C LEU A 54 -0.78 -10.59 4.55
N CYS A 55 -1.80 -10.03 5.21
CA CYS A 55 -2.53 -10.71 6.26
C CYS A 55 -3.24 -11.96 5.72
N THR A 56 -3.93 -11.81 4.57
CA THR A 56 -4.59 -12.92 3.88
C THR A 56 -3.58 -14.00 3.48
N THR A 57 -2.47 -13.63 2.83
CA THR A 57 -1.42 -14.58 2.44
C THR A 57 -0.85 -15.32 3.65
N ARG A 58 -0.58 -14.61 4.75
CA ARG A 58 -0.04 -15.23 5.97
C ARG A 58 -1.02 -16.23 6.58
N SER A 59 -2.32 -15.90 6.63
CA SER A 59 -3.34 -16.81 7.14
C SER A 59 -3.44 -18.07 6.29
N LEU A 60 -3.44 -17.94 4.96
CA LEU A 60 -3.47 -19.09 4.04
C LEU A 60 -2.24 -19.98 4.20
N LEU A 61 -1.04 -19.40 4.30
CA LEU A 61 0.18 -20.17 4.54
C LEU A 61 0.12 -20.93 5.87
N HIS A 62 -0.43 -20.30 6.91
CA HIS A 62 -0.63 -20.97 8.19
C HIS A 62 -1.62 -22.14 8.09
N GLU A 63 -2.74 -21.97 7.39
CA GLU A 63 -3.71 -23.06 7.16
C GLU A 63 -3.10 -24.24 6.41
N ILE A 64 -2.22 -23.96 5.43
CA ILE A 64 -1.46 -25.00 4.72
C ILE A 64 -0.56 -25.75 5.72
N VAL A 65 0.25 -25.04 6.50
CA VAL A 65 1.16 -25.67 7.47
C VAL A 65 0.40 -26.54 8.47
N VAL A 66 -0.72 -26.05 9.00
CA VAL A 66 -1.57 -26.83 9.92
C VAL A 66 -2.11 -28.10 9.26
N ALA A 67 -2.54 -28.04 8.00
CA ALA A 67 -3.01 -29.21 7.26
C ALA A 67 -1.89 -30.23 6.98
N PHE A 68 -0.65 -29.79 6.83
CA PHE A 68 0.51 -30.67 6.63
C PHE A 68 1.03 -31.31 7.93
N ASP A 69 1.08 -30.56 9.04
CA ASP A 69 1.69 -31.02 10.30
C ASP A 69 0.76 -31.90 11.16
N GLY A 70 -0.57 -31.79 10.99
CA GLY A 70 -1.54 -32.55 11.79
C GLY A 70 -2.86 -32.87 11.08
N GLY A 71 -2.95 -32.57 9.78
CA GLY A 71 -4.11 -32.88 8.96
C GLY A 71 -4.11 -34.33 8.47
N THR A 72 -5.27 -34.75 7.99
CA THR A 72 -5.43 -36.03 7.31
C THR A 72 -5.14 -35.89 5.82
N ASP A 73 -4.90 -37.00 5.11
CA ASP A 73 -4.73 -36.97 3.64
C ASP A 73 -5.92 -36.27 2.93
N ALA A 74 -7.12 -36.34 3.51
CA ALA A 74 -8.31 -35.63 3.03
C ALA A 74 -8.21 -34.10 3.16
N ASP A 75 -7.50 -33.58 4.15
CA ASP A 75 -7.26 -32.14 4.32
C ASP A 75 -6.28 -31.61 3.25
N VAL A 76 -5.25 -32.39 2.95
CA VAL A 76 -4.29 -32.11 1.88
C VAL A 76 -4.98 -32.16 0.51
N GLU A 77 -5.82 -33.16 0.28
CA GLU A 77 -6.55 -33.31 -0.99
C GLU A 77 -7.58 -32.19 -1.22
N ARG A 78 -8.24 -31.71 -0.15
CA ARG A 78 -9.10 -30.52 -0.21
C ARG A 78 -8.34 -29.26 -0.62
N LEU A 79 -7.15 -29.04 -0.06
CA LEU A 79 -6.31 -27.89 -0.42
C LEU A 79 -5.86 -27.94 -1.89
N ILE A 80 -5.50 -29.12 -2.39
CA ILE A 80 -5.16 -29.34 -3.80
C ILE A 80 -6.36 -29.01 -4.71
N SER A 81 -7.58 -29.39 -4.31
CA SER A 81 -8.80 -29.09 -5.07
C SER A 81 -9.07 -27.58 -5.16
N ILE A 82 -8.92 -26.85 -4.04
CA ILE A 82 -9.06 -25.39 -4.01
C ILE A 82 -8.04 -24.72 -4.94
N ALA A 83 -6.75 -25.10 -4.83
CA ALA A 83 -5.68 -24.53 -5.66
C ALA A 83 -5.88 -24.77 -7.17
N ARG A 84 -6.46 -25.91 -7.55
CA ARG A 84 -6.79 -26.22 -8.95
C ARG A 84 -8.00 -25.43 -9.46
N ASN A 85 -9.00 -25.20 -8.62
CA ASN A 85 -10.21 -24.47 -9.02
C ASN A 85 -9.99 -22.95 -9.14
N ASP A 86 -9.13 -22.37 -8.30
CA ASP A 86 -8.75 -20.95 -8.43
C ASP A 86 -7.98 -20.65 -9.72
N SER A 87 -7.32 -21.65 -10.33
CA SER A 87 -6.71 -21.50 -11.66
C SER A 87 -7.69 -21.50 -12.84
N SER A 88 -9.00 -21.61 -12.58
CA SER A 88 -10.06 -21.65 -13.63
C SER A 88 -10.90 -20.37 -13.72
N THR A 89 -10.60 -19.34 -12.93
CA THR A 89 -11.20 -18.00 -13.07
C THR A 89 -10.18 -17.02 -13.66
N ASP A 90 -10.08 -17.04 -14.99
CA ASP A 90 -9.54 -15.94 -15.81
C ASP A 90 -10.61 -15.55 -16.85
#